data_AF-A0A372M9J7-F1
#
_entry.id   AF-A0A372M9J7-F1
#
_cell.length_a   1.000
_cell.length_b   1.000
_cell.length_c   1.000
_cell.angle_alpha   90.00
_cell.angle_beta   90.00
_cell.angle_gamma   90.00
#
_symmetry.space_group_name_H-M   'P 1'
#
loop_
_entity.id
_entity.type
_entity.pdbx_description
1 polymer ?
#
loop_
_entity_poly.entity_id
_entity_poly.type
_entity_poly.pdbx_seq_one_letter_code
_entity_poly.pdbx_strand_id
1 'polypeptide(L)'
;MTTHVDHSHEEVRVCAAPQWVRDADLSQLTTRELEVLDALGKCLSNTVIARRLCVAERTVKKHITSVFVKLDISTRAEAAVIATFKSCAERCPRGH
;
A
#
# COMPACT_ATOMS: atom_id res chain seq x y z
N MET A 1 -17.89 -18.92 -10.30
CA MET A 1 -17.49 -18.55 -8.93
C MET A 1 -16.01 -18.21 -8.90
N THR A 2 -15.66 -16.99 -9.28
CA THR A 2 -14.38 -16.34 -8.97
C THR A 2 -14.65 -14.85 -9.16
N THR A 3 -14.69 -14.10 -8.06
CA THR A 3 -15.06 -12.69 -8.02
C THR A 3 -14.00 -11.87 -8.76
N HIS A 4 -14.30 -11.52 -10.02
CA HIS A 4 -13.55 -10.52 -10.77
C HIS A 4 -13.95 -9.16 -10.18
N VAL A 5 -13.10 -8.60 -9.33
CA VAL A 5 -13.29 -7.23 -8.83
C VAL A 5 -13.04 -6.30 -10.00
N ASP A 6 -14.13 -5.64 -10.40
CA ASP A 6 -14.27 -4.73 -11.50
C ASP A 6 -13.29 -3.55 -11.38
N HIS A 7 -12.36 -3.46 -12.33
CA HIS A 7 -11.44 -2.33 -12.52
C HIS A 7 -12.12 -1.22 -13.35
N SER A 8 -13.26 -0.69 -12.88
CA SER A 8 -13.84 0.52 -13.49
C SER A 8 -13.04 1.75 -13.08
N HIS A 9 -12.27 2.21 -14.06
CA HIS A 9 -11.45 3.41 -14.08
C HIS A 9 -12.36 4.65 -14.12
N GLU A 10 -12.62 5.30 -12.98
CA GLU A 10 -13.34 6.58 -12.91
C GLU A 10 -12.56 7.65 -12.13
N GLU A 11 -12.62 8.87 -12.67
CA GLU A 11 -11.74 10.02 -12.49
C GLU A 11 -11.48 10.46 -11.03
N VAL A 12 -10.20 10.63 -10.66
CA VAL A 12 -9.83 11.16 -9.34
C VAL A 12 -9.43 12.63 -9.44
N ARG A 13 -10.41 13.52 -9.19
CA ARG A 13 -10.15 14.86 -8.64
C ARG A 13 -10.66 14.90 -7.20
N VAL A 14 -9.85 14.53 -6.19
CA VAL A 14 -10.04 15.09 -4.84
C VAL A 14 -8.74 15.06 -4.03
N CYS A 15 -8.52 16.13 -3.25
CA CYS A 15 -7.58 16.17 -2.12
C CYS A 15 -7.99 15.27 -0.93
N ALA A 16 -9.05 14.46 -1.09
CA ALA A 16 -9.57 13.57 -0.06
C ALA A 16 -9.21 12.12 -0.42
N ALA A 17 -8.72 11.37 0.57
CA ALA A 17 -8.46 9.96 0.40
C ALA A 17 -9.77 9.22 0.05
N PRO A 18 -9.73 8.30 -0.95
CA PRO A 18 -10.84 7.39 -1.20
C PRO A 18 -11.26 6.66 0.07
N GLN A 19 -12.54 6.28 0.19
CA GLN A 19 -13.05 5.59 1.39
C GLN A 19 -12.26 4.32 1.70
N TRP A 20 -11.98 3.49 0.70
CA TRP A 20 -11.17 2.26 0.85
C TRP A 20 -9.75 2.51 1.37
N VAL A 21 -9.18 3.71 1.21
CA VAL A 21 -7.89 4.09 1.81
C VAL A 21 -8.04 4.42 3.29
N ARG A 22 -9.18 5.00 3.69
CA ARG A 22 -9.48 5.36 5.08
C ARG A 22 -9.83 4.11 5.90
N ASP A 23 -10.42 3.11 5.26
CA ASP A 23 -10.76 1.82 5.85
C ASP A 23 -9.52 0.91 6.02
N ALA A 24 -8.43 1.19 5.29
CA ALA A 24 -7.17 0.47 5.39
C ALA A 24 -6.48 0.75 6.73
N ASP A 25 -6.66 -0.14 7.70
CA ASP A 25 -6.06 -0.03 9.02
C ASP A 25 -4.57 -0.41 9.02
N LEU A 26 -3.73 0.63 8.90
CA LEU A 26 -2.27 0.48 8.91
C LEU A 26 -1.71 -0.07 10.23
N SER A 27 -2.47 -0.04 11.33
CA SER A 27 -2.02 -0.56 12.63
C SER A 27 -1.90 -2.09 12.67
N GLN A 28 -2.56 -2.79 11.73
CA GLN A 28 -2.49 -4.25 11.60
C GLN A 28 -1.20 -4.74 10.92
N LEU A 29 -0.45 -3.82 10.31
CA LEU A 29 0.79 -4.13 9.64
C LEU A 29 1.94 -4.17 10.64
N THR A 30 2.76 -5.20 10.51
CA THR A 30 4.05 -5.28 11.20
C THR A 30 5.03 -4.24 10.62
N THR A 31 6.10 -3.94 11.36
CA THR A 31 7.15 -3.02 10.89
C THR A 31 7.69 -3.40 9.51
N ARG A 32 7.89 -4.69 9.24
CA ARG A 32 8.38 -5.17 7.93
C ARG A 32 7.36 -4.97 6.81
N GLU A 33 6.09 -5.14 7.11
CA GLU A 33 5.01 -4.92 6.15
C GLU A 33 4.83 -3.42 5.84
N LEU A 34 4.99 -2.56 6.85
CA LEU A 34 5.03 -1.10 6.66
C LEU A 34 6.21 -0.66 5.79
N GLU A 35 7.41 -1.21 6.03
CA GLU A 35 8.58 -0.94 5.18
C GLU A 35 8.35 -1.34 3.73
N VAL A 36 7.70 -2.49 3.51
CA VAL A 36 7.32 -2.95 2.16
C VAL A 36 6.30 -2.00 1.56
N LEU A 37 5.25 -1.62 2.30
CA LEU A 37 4.22 -0.68 1.84
C LEU A 37 4.81 0.68 1.43
N ASP A 38 5.70 1.25 2.24
CA ASP A 38 6.41 2.50 1.91
C ASP A 38 7.27 2.35 0.64
N ALA A 39 7.86 1.18 0.42
CA ALA A 39 8.61 0.90 -0.80
C ALA A 39 7.72 0.69 -2.03
N LEU A 40 6.51 0.16 -1.84
CA LEU A 40 5.48 0.07 -2.88
C LEU A 40 5.01 1.48 -3.30
N GLY A 41 4.80 2.39 -2.34
CA GLY A 41 4.49 3.80 -2.59
C GLY A 41 5.56 4.56 -3.37
N LYS A 42 6.83 4.13 -3.25
CA LYS A 42 7.95 4.63 -4.06
C LYS A 42 8.09 3.95 -5.42
N CYS A 43 7.14 3.11 -5.81
CA CYS A 43 7.14 2.34 -7.06
C CYS A 43 8.40 1.46 -7.26
N LEU A 44 9.01 0.96 -6.18
CA LEU A 44 10.24 0.16 -6.26
C LEU A 44 9.97 -1.30 -6.64
N SER A 45 10.80 -1.89 -7.51
CA SER A 45 10.67 -3.30 -7.88
C SER A 45 10.96 -4.24 -6.69
N ASN A 46 10.40 -5.45 -6.73
CA ASN A 46 10.57 -6.44 -5.65
C ASN A 46 12.05 -6.79 -5.40
N THR A 47 12.87 -6.81 -6.44
CA THR A 47 14.33 -7.00 -6.35
C THR A 47 15.00 -5.86 -5.59
N VAL A 48 14.60 -4.61 -5.84
CA VAL A 48 15.13 -3.44 -5.13
C VAL A 48 14.69 -3.44 -3.67
N ILE A 49 13.42 -3.81 -3.40
CA ILE A 49 12.89 -3.95 -2.05
C ILE A 49 13.66 -5.05 -1.29
N ALA A 50 13.84 -6.21 -1.91
CA ALA A 50 14.58 -7.34 -1.37
C ALA A 50 15.99 -6.93 -0.95
N ARG A 51 16.70 -6.21 -1.83
CA ARG A 51 18.04 -5.69 -1.55
C ARG A 51 18.05 -4.66 -0.42
N ARG A 52 17.06 -3.76 -0.34
CA ARG A 52 16.98 -2.75 0.72
C ARG A 52 16.69 -3.34 2.09
N LEU A 53 15.85 -4.37 2.13
CA LEU A 53 15.45 -5.04 3.38
C LEU A 53 16.37 -6.21 3.73
N CYS A 54 17.40 -6.50 2.91
CA CYS A 54 18.30 -7.63 3.04
C CYS A 54 17.57 -8.98 3.15
N VAL A 55 16.51 -9.17 2.35
CA VAL A 55 15.71 -10.40 2.30
C VAL A 55 15.64 -10.96 0.89
N ALA A 56 15.21 -12.21 0.74
CA ALA A 56 14.95 -12.80 -0.57
C ALA A 56 13.68 -12.21 -1.23
N GLU A 57 13.64 -12.15 -2.57
CA GLU A 57 12.46 -11.68 -3.31
C GLU A 57 11.19 -12.48 -2.99
N ARG A 58 11.32 -13.78 -2.73
CA ARG A 58 10.21 -14.64 -2.30
C ARG A 58 9.60 -14.15 -0.98
N THR A 59 10.44 -13.68 -0.06
CA THR A 59 10.01 -13.14 1.23
C THR A 59 9.30 -11.80 1.04
N VAL A 60 9.79 -10.95 0.14
CA VAL A 60 9.10 -9.71 -0.26
C VAL A 60 7.70 -10.02 -0.81
N LYS A 61 7.59 -10.99 -1.73
CA LYS A 61 6.28 -11.41 -2.27
C LYS A 61 5.33 -11.88 -1.16
N LYS A 62 5.82 -12.65 -0.19
CA LYS A 62 5.01 -13.03 0.99
C LYS A 62 4.54 -11.82 1.79
N HIS A 63 5.42 -10.85 2.06
CA HIS A 63 5.03 -9.64 2.75
C HIS A 63 4.00 -8.83 1.96
N ILE A 64 4.14 -8.72 0.64
CA ILE A 64 3.15 -8.06 -0.24
C ILE A 64 1.79 -8.75 -0.13
N THR A 65 1.73 -10.08 -0.24
CA THR A 65 0.48 -10.83 -0.09
C THR A 65 -0.14 -10.62 1.29
N SER A 66 0.67 -10.62 2.35
CA SER A 66 0.19 -10.37 3.72
C SER A 66 -0.37 -8.95 3.88
N VAL A 67 0.31 -7.94 3.33
CA VAL A 67 -0.19 -6.55 3.27
C VAL A 67 -1.52 -6.49 2.54
N PHE A 68 -1.64 -7.17 1.40
CA PHE A 68 -2.85 -7.15 0.58
C PHE A 68 -4.05 -7.72 1.33
N VAL A 69 -3.85 -8.87 1.99
CA VAL A 69 -4.90 -9.50 2.80
C VAL A 69 -5.27 -8.64 4.01
N LYS A 70 -4.30 -8.02 4.69
CA LYS A 70 -4.56 -7.20 5.89
C LYS A 70 -5.26 -5.88 5.59
N LEU A 71 -4.96 -5.27 4.44
CA LEU A 71 -5.56 -4.00 4.02
C LEU A 71 -6.78 -4.18 3.11
N ASP A 72 -7.19 -5.43 2.84
CA ASP A 72 -8.26 -5.79 1.90
C ASP A 72 -8.09 -5.15 0.50
N ILE A 73 -6.86 -5.14 0.01
CA ILE A 73 -6.50 -4.62 -1.31
C ILE A 73 -6.04 -5.75 -2.22
N SER A 74 -6.21 -5.57 -3.52
CA SER A 74 -5.85 -6.57 -4.53
C SER A 74 -4.70 -6.12 -5.43
N THR A 75 -4.43 -4.81 -5.50
CA THR A 75 -3.47 -4.28 -6.47
C THR A 75 -2.31 -3.51 -5.86
N ARG A 76 -1.19 -3.54 -6.60
CA ARG A 76 -0.01 -2.73 -6.29
C ARG A 76 -0.33 -1.23 -6.35
N ALA A 77 -1.21 -0.82 -7.25
CA ALA A 77 -1.62 0.57 -7.39
C ALA A 77 -2.36 1.04 -6.12
N GLU A 78 -3.28 0.24 -5.61
CA GLU A 78 -3.97 0.52 -4.33
C GLU A 78 -2.99 0.69 -3.17
N ALA A 79 -2.01 -0.21 -3.05
CA ALA A 79 -0.97 -0.12 -2.03
C ALA A 79 -0.15 1.18 -2.15
N ALA A 80 0.17 1.61 -3.38
CA ALA A 80 0.94 2.83 -3.62
C ALA A 80 0.15 4.08 -3.25
N VAL A 81 -1.16 4.08 -3.52
CA VAL A 81 -2.08 5.16 -3.15
C VAL A 81 -2.17 5.27 -1.61
N ILE A 82 -2.38 4.15 -0.90
CA ILE A 82 -2.40 4.13 0.58
C ILE A 82 -1.09 4.69 1.15
N ALA A 83 0.05 4.23 0.64
CA ALA A 83 1.37 4.71 1.06
C ALA A 83 1.55 6.23 0.83
N THR A 84 0.98 6.75 -0.26
CA THR A 84 1.00 8.18 -0.59
C THR A 84 0.18 9.00 0.39
N PHE A 85 -1.02 8.53 0.76
CA PHE A 85 -1.88 9.20 1.73
C PHE A 85 -1.30 9.17 3.15
N LYS A 86 -0.70 8.04 3.58
CA LYS A 86 0.08 7.95 4.84
C LYS A 86 1.14 9.05 4.91
N SER A 87 1.89 9.16 3.83
CA SER A 87 2.95 10.15 3.63
C SER A 87 2.46 11.61 3.67
N CYS A 88 1.21 11.85 3.26
CA CYS A 88 0.57 13.16 3.29
C CYS A 88 0.08 13.53 4.70
N ALA A 89 -0.42 12.55 5.46
CA ALA A 89 -0.78 12.71 6.87
C ALA A 89 0.44 13.11 7.73
N GLU A 90 1.61 12.51 7.46
CA GLU A 90 2.86 12.81 8.17
C GLU A 90 3.48 14.15 7.76
N ARG A 91 3.14 14.69 6.58
CA ARG A 91 3.71 15.94 6.03
C ARG A 91 2.77 17.13 6.04
N CYS A 92 1.54 16.99 6.54
CA CYS A 92 0.63 18.12 6.67
C CYS A 92 1.09 19.05 7.82
N PRO A 93 1.45 20.33 7.56
CA PRO A 93 1.84 21.27 8.61
C PRO A 93 0.63 21.84 9.39
N ARG A 94 -0.55 21.21 9.31
CA ARG A 94 -1.74 21.66 10.02
C ARG A 94 -2.40 20.49 10.74
N GLY A 95 -2.20 20.46 12.05
CA GLY A 95 -3.12 19.81 12.95
C GLY A 95 -4.46 20.55 12.99
N HIS A 96 -5.49 19.80 13.41
CA HIS A 96 -6.91 20.12 13.53
C HIS A 96 -7.77 19.77 12.30
#